data_AF-A0A4S0UGB3-F1
#
_entry.id   AF-A0A4S0UGB3-F1
#
_cell.length_a   1.000
_cell.length_b   1.000
_cell.length_c   1.000
_cell.angle_alpha   90.00
_cell.angle_beta   90.00
_cell.angle_gamma   90.00
#
_symmetry.space_group_name_H-M   'P 1'
#
loop_
_entity.id
_entity.type
_entity.pdbx_description
1 polymer ?
#
loop_
_entity_poly.entity_id
_entity_poly.type
_entity_poly.pdbx_seq_one_letter_code
_entity_poly.pdbx_strand_id
1 'polypeptide(L)'
;QFGALFQNKKPVHQGILEPLTADEIAAMPQYAPDNMRQNLVIGEADEVIGRLKAYEALGYDQYSIWIDSGLSHERKKKSLQLFIDRVMPAFL
;
A
#
# COMPACT_ATOMS: atom_id res chain seq x y z
N GLN A 1 -5.46 6.30 10.86
CA GLN A 1 -5.36 7.61 11.54
C GLN A 1 -5.60 8.77 10.59
N PHE A 2 -4.83 8.92 9.49
CA PHE A 2 -5.02 10.03 8.54
C PHE A 2 -6.46 10.19 8.03
N GLY A 3 -7.14 9.10 7.62
CA GLY A 3 -8.53 9.19 7.16
C GLY A 3 -9.51 9.73 8.20
N ALA A 4 -9.27 9.47 9.50
CA ALA A 4 -10.10 9.99 10.59
C ALA A 4 -9.79 11.47 10.89
N LEU A 5 -8.53 11.87 10.78
CA LEU A 5 -8.11 13.28 10.83
C LEU A 5 -8.76 14.08 9.69
N PHE A 6 -8.67 13.58 8.46
CA PHE A 6 -9.21 14.23 7.27
C PHE A 6 -10.73 14.38 7.32
N GLN A 7 -11.41 13.44 7.98
CA GLN A 7 -12.86 13.46 8.19
C GLN A 7 -13.27 14.20 9.48
N ASN A 8 -12.33 14.78 10.23
CA ASN A 8 -12.56 15.44 11.51
C ASN A 8 -13.36 14.60 12.52
N LYS A 9 -13.08 13.29 12.59
CA LYS A 9 -13.85 12.33 13.41
C LYS A 9 -13.51 12.34 14.89
N LYS A 10 -12.37 12.91 15.27
CA LYS A 10 -11.89 12.95 16.65
C LYS A 10 -11.26 14.30 16.96
N PRO A 11 -11.26 14.73 18.23
CA PRO A 11 -10.57 15.95 18.62
C PRO A 11 -9.06 15.82 18.35
N VAL A 12 -8.45 16.96 18.06
CA VAL A 12 -7.00 17.10 17.87
C VAL A 12 -6.46 17.94 19.00
N HIS A 13 -5.45 17.42 19.70
CA HIS A 13 -4.77 18.12 20.77
C HIS A 13 -3.30 18.29 20.39
N GLN A 14 -2.85 19.55 20.26
CA GLN A 14 -1.46 19.89 19.85
C GLN A 14 -1.01 19.21 18.55
N GLY A 15 -1.89 19.13 17.56
CA GLY A 15 -1.59 18.52 16.26
C GLY A 15 -1.62 16.98 16.27
N ILE A 16 -1.97 16.36 17.39
CA ILE A 16 -2.09 14.91 17.53
C ILE A 16 -3.58 14.56 17.58
N LEU A 17 -4.02 13.70 16.65
CA LEU A 17 -5.35 13.10 16.69
C LEU A 17 -5.37 12.04 17.80
N GLU A 18 -6.46 11.99 18.57
CA GLU A 18 -6.68 10.86 19.48
C GLU A 18 -6.61 9.51 18.74
N PRO A 19 -5.98 8.47 19.35
CA PRO A 19 -5.90 7.16 18.74
C PRO A 19 -7.28 6.57 18.39
N LEU A 20 -7.30 5.83 17.29
CA LEU A 20 -8.45 5.00 16.94
C LEU A 20 -8.45 3.74 17.80
N THR A 21 -9.61 3.34 18.27
CA THR A 21 -9.84 2.03 18.89
C THR A 21 -9.80 0.93 17.83
N ALA A 22 -9.61 -0.33 18.27
CA ALA A 22 -9.62 -1.47 17.37
C ALA A 22 -10.95 -1.60 16.60
N ASP A 23 -12.08 -1.35 17.28
CA ASP A 23 -13.41 -1.41 16.68
C ASP A 23 -13.62 -0.32 15.62
N GLU A 24 -13.14 0.90 15.89
CA GLU A 24 -13.17 1.99 14.90
C GLU A 24 -12.33 1.67 13.66
N ILE A 25 -11.18 0.99 13.83
CA ILE A 25 -10.35 0.53 12.72
C ILE A 25 -11.06 -0.59 11.95
N ALA A 26 -11.63 -1.57 12.65
CA ALA A 26 -12.35 -2.70 12.05
C ALA A 26 -13.59 -2.25 11.28
N ALA A 27 -14.24 -1.16 11.72
CA ALA A 27 -15.40 -0.55 11.05
C ALA A 27 -15.04 0.22 9.76
N MET A 28 -13.79 0.21 9.30
CA MET A 28 -13.37 0.86 8.06
C MET A 28 -13.27 -0.16 6.91
N PRO A 29 -14.37 -0.46 6.18
CA PRO A 29 -14.39 -1.52 5.17
C PRO A 29 -13.37 -1.30 4.05
N GLN A 30 -13.03 -0.05 3.72
CA GLN A 30 -12.02 0.28 2.71
C GLN A 30 -10.60 -0.22 3.07
N TYR A 31 -10.33 -0.48 4.35
CA TYR A 31 -9.06 -1.04 4.83
C TYR A 31 -9.13 -2.53 5.12
N ALA A 32 -10.23 -3.21 4.78
CA ALA A 32 -10.31 -4.66 4.85
C ALA A 32 -9.19 -5.30 4.00
N PRO A 33 -8.58 -6.42 4.44
CA PRO A 33 -7.44 -7.02 3.76
C PRO A 33 -7.65 -7.27 2.26
N ASP A 34 -8.83 -7.76 1.87
CA ASP A 34 -9.14 -8.07 0.48
C ASP A 34 -9.25 -6.80 -0.38
N ASN A 35 -9.91 -5.76 0.15
CA ASN A 35 -9.96 -4.45 -0.51
C ASN A 35 -8.57 -3.83 -0.65
N MET A 36 -7.69 -4.05 0.33
CA MET A 36 -6.32 -3.54 0.26
C MET A 36 -5.49 -4.27 -0.79
N ARG A 37 -5.60 -5.60 -0.89
CA ARG A 37 -4.95 -6.38 -1.96
C ARG A 37 -5.49 -6.03 -3.34
N GLN A 38 -6.80 -5.80 -3.45
CA GLN A 38 -7.42 -5.40 -4.71
C GLN A 38 -6.94 -4.02 -5.16
N ASN A 39 -6.87 -3.05 -4.24
CA ASN A 39 -6.60 -1.65 -4.61
C ASN A 39 -5.10 -1.28 -4.63
N LEU A 40 -4.26 -2.01 -3.91
CA LEU A 40 -2.81 -1.77 -3.85
C LEU A 40 -2.03 -2.91 -4.49
N VAL A 41 -0.83 -2.61 -4.98
CA VAL A 41 0.08 -3.62 -5.54
C VAL A 41 0.75 -4.39 -4.39
N ILE A 42 0.01 -5.33 -3.81
CA ILE A 42 0.44 -6.20 -2.71
C ILE A 42 0.14 -7.65 -3.13
N GLY A 43 1.19 -8.47 -3.21
CA GLY A 43 1.07 -9.88 -3.58
C GLY A 43 2.44 -10.52 -3.81
N GLU A 44 2.41 -11.75 -4.31
CA GLU A 44 3.60 -12.45 -4.79
C GLU A 44 4.08 -11.87 -6.13
N ALA A 45 5.31 -12.19 -6.53
CA ALA A 45 5.93 -11.60 -7.72
C ALA A 45 5.08 -11.76 -8.99
N ASP A 46 4.52 -12.95 -9.24
CA ASP A 46 3.72 -13.23 -10.43
C ASP A 46 2.41 -12.41 -10.46
N GLU A 47 1.79 -12.21 -9.30
CA GLU A 47 0.58 -11.37 -9.16
C GLU A 47 0.90 -9.91 -9.46
N VAL A 48 2.04 -9.43 -8.96
CA VAL A 48 2.53 -8.06 -9.22
C VAL A 48 2.84 -7.88 -10.70
N ILE A 49 3.57 -8.80 -11.33
CA ILE A 49 3.89 -8.75 -12.77
C ILE A 49 2.62 -8.71 -13.59
N GLY A 50 1.66 -9.61 -13.33
CA GLY A 50 0.40 -9.65 -14.06
C GLY A 50 -0.36 -8.33 -13.98
N ARG A 51 -0.40 -7.71 -12.80
CA ARG A 51 -1.02 -6.41 -12.60
C ARG A 51 -0.30 -5.28 -13.34
N LEU A 52 1.03 -5.24 -13.30
CA LEU A 52 1.81 -4.22 -14.00
C LEU A 52 1.77 -4.41 -15.53
N LYS A 53 1.70 -5.64 -16.03
CA LYS A 53 1.47 -5.93 -17.46
C LYS A 53 0.08 -5.47 -17.92
N ALA A 54 -0.93 -5.52 -17.06
CA ALA A 54 -2.22 -4.92 -17.36
C ALA A 54 -2.12 -3.39 -17.51
N TYR A 55 -1.28 -2.71 -16.71
CA TYR A 55 -1.01 -1.28 -16.88
C TYR A 55 -0.22 -1.01 -18.18
N GLU A 56 0.80 -1.81 -18.47
CA GLU A 56 1.54 -1.73 -19.74
C GLU A 56 0.60 -1.83 -20.96
N ALA A 57 -0.35 -2.77 -20.94
CA ALA A 57 -1.35 -2.94 -21.99
C ALA A 57 -2.32 -1.75 -22.15
N LEU A 58 -2.50 -0.93 -21.10
CA LEU A 58 -3.26 0.33 -21.17
C LEU A 58 -2.43 1.49 -21.76
N GLY A 59 -1.13 1.26 -22.05
CA GLY A 59 -0.23 2.25 -22.63
C GLY A 59 0.64 2.99 -21.62
N TYR A 60 0.68 2.56 -20.35
CA TYR A 60 1.60 3.12 -19.36
C TYR A 60 3.01 2.54 -19.55
N ASP A 61 4.03 3.40 -19.53
CA ASP A 61 5.44 3.03 -19.73
C ASP A 61 6.30 3.17 -18.47
N GLN A 62 5.74 3.76 -17.40
CA GLN A 62 6.44 4.01 -16.15
C GLN A 62 5.60 3.54 -14.96
N TYR A 63 6.26 2.83 -14.05
CA TYR A 63 5.70 2.44 -12.76
C TYR A 63 6.59 2.96 -11.62
N SER A 64 6.01 3.74 -10.72
CA SER A 64 6.69 4.24 -9.51
C SER A 64 6.14 3.53 -8.28
N ILE A 65 7.03 3.02 -7.44
CA ILE A 65 6.67 2.35 -6.19
C ILE A 65 6.98 3.23 -4.98
N TRP A 66 6.00 3.36 -4.08
CA TRP A 66 6.20 3.95 -2.76
C TRP A 66 6.38 2.83 -1.73
N ILE A 67 7.55 2.76 -1.07
CA ILE A 67 7.88 1.67 -0.15
C ILE A 67 7.73 2.02 1.33
N ASP A 68 7.41 3.27 1.68
CA ASP A 68 7.28 3.67 3.07
C ASP A 68 5.89 3.34 3.63
N SER A 69 5.81 2.25 4.37
CA SER A 69 4.57 1.60 4.82
C SER A 69 4.48 1.46 6.34
N GLY A 70 5.30 2.20 7.10
CA GLY A 70 5.43 2.03 8.56
C GLY A 70 6.12 0.70 8.96
N LEU A 71 6.60 -0.08 7.99
CA LEU A 71 7.39 -1.28 8.23
C LEU A 71 8.83 -0.95 8.63
N SER A 72 9.50 -1.91 9.27
CA SER A 72 10.92 -1.78 9.61
C SER A 72 11.79 -1.60 8.36
N HIS A 73 12.94 -0.96 8.51
CA HIS A 73 13.91 -0.76 7.43
C HIS A 73 14.24 -2.08 6.71
N GLU A 74 14.54 -3.13 7.47
CA GLU A 74 14.86 -4.46 6.92
C GLU A 74 13.75 -5.04 6.06
N ARG A 75 12.48 -4.92 6.48
CA ARG A 75 11.34 -5.41 5.71
C ARG A 75 11.15 -4.61 4.42
N LYS A 76 11.32 -3.28 4.47
CA LYS A 76 11.27 -2.41 3.29
C LYS A 76 12.37 -2.77 2.29
N LYS A 77 13.61 -2.93 2.76
CA LYS A 77 14.76 -3.34 1.96
C LYS A 77 14.53 -4.69 1.29
N LYS A 78 14.05 -5.69 2.05
CA LYS A 78 13.73 -7.02 1.52
C LYS A 78 12.66 -6.96 0.43
N SER A 79 11.59 -6.18 0.64
CA SER A 79 10.53 -6.01 -0.38
C SER A 79 11.05 -5.35 -1.66
N LEU A 80 11.89 -4.33 -1.53
CA LEU A 80 12.51 -3.67 -2.68
C LEU A 80 13.44 -4.62 -3.45
N GLN A 81 14.26 -5.40 -2.73
CA GLN A 81 15.13 -6.39 -3.35
C GLN A 81 14.33 -7.45 -4.12
N LEU A 82 13.26 -7.98 -3.53
CA LEU A 82 12.36 -8.93 -4.22
C LEU A 82 11.74 -8.31 -5.48
N PHE A 83 11.34 -7.04 -5.44
CA PHE A 83 10.81 -6.35 -6.61
C PHE A 83 11.87 -6.23 -7.72
N ILE A 84 13.10 -5.83 -7.37
CA ILE A 84 14.23 -5.73 -8.31
C ILE A 84 14.54 -7.09 -8.94
N ASP A 85 14.64 -8.15 -8.12
CA ASP A 85 15.10 -9.45 -8.59
C ASP A 85 14.03 -10.24 -9.35
N ARG A 86 12.75 -10.03 -9.01
CA ARG A 86 11.65 -10.89 -9.48
C ARG A 86 10.66 -10.18 -10.39
N VAL A 87 10.44 -8.88 -10.22
CA VAL A 87 9.41 -8.14 -10.98
C VAL A 87 10.04 -7.36 -12.13
N MET A 88 11.09 -6.57 -11.87
CA MET A 88 11.71 -5.73 -12.91
C MET A 88 12.12 -6.49 -14.18
N PRO A 89 12.69 -7.71 -14.13
CA PRO A 89 13.10 -8.43 -15.34
C PRO A 89 11.98 -8.77 -16.33
N ALA A 90 10.70 -8.71 -15.92
CA ALA A 90 9.58 -8.94 -16.84
C ALA A 90 9.26 -7.74 -17.75
N PHE A 91 9.93 -6.60 -17.53
CA PHE A 91 9.71 -5.33 -18.22
C PHE A 91 11.01 -4.76 -18.84
N LEU A 92 12.10 -5.51 -18.79
CA LEU A 92 13.42 -5.16 -19.34
C LEU A 92 13.70 -5.92 -20.65
#